data_AF-A0A971G2B7-F1
#
_entry.id   AF-A0A971G2B7-F1
#
_cell.length_a   1.000
_cell.length_b   1.000
_cell.length_c   1.000
_cell.angle_alpha   90.00
_cell.angle_beta   90.00
_cell.angle_gamma   90.00
#
_symmetry.space_group_name_H-M   'P 1'
#
loop_
_entity.id
_entity.type
_entity.pdbx_description
1 polymer ?
#
loop_
_entity_poly.entity_id
_entity_poly.type
_entity_poly.pdbx_seq_one_letter_code
_entity_poly.pdbx_strand_id
1 'polypeptide(L)' 'VGRLRLDDRLPAADLGLYVSGRAGFEIVQKAWAAGFGTVVAVGAPTSLAVDVARQAGLVLAAFLRPGGLNVYAPAP' A
#
# COMPACT_ATOMS: atom_id res chain seq x y z
N VAL A 1 5.28 -3.38 9.09
CA VAL A 1 4.91 -4.82 9.18
C VAL A 1 5.68 -5.54 10.30
N GLY A 2 6.99 -5.80 10.15
CA GLY A 2 7.74 -6.60 11.14
C GLY A 2 7.63 -6.10 12.58
N ARG A 3 7.78 -4.78 12.80
CA ARG A 3 7.56 -4.17 14.12
C ARG A 3 6.15 -4.42 14.67
N LEU A 4 5.10 -4.17 13.86
CA LEU A 4 3.72 -4.44 14.27
C LEU A 4 3.49 -5.92 14.62
N ARG A 5 4.17 -6.86 13.94
CA ARG A 5 4.11 -8.28 14.28
C ARG A 5 4.77 -8.60 15.62
N LEU A 6 5.91 -7.96 15.92
CA LEU A 6 6.63 -8.13 17.19
C LEU A 6 5.86 -7.50 18.36
N ASP A 7 5.10 -6.44 18.09
CA ASP A 7 4.29 -5.75 19.09
C ASP A 7 2.87 -6.36 19.21
N ASP A 8 2.57 -7.45 18.50
CA ASP A 8 1.23 -8.09 18.41
C ASP A 8 0.09 -7.11 18.02
N ARG A 9 0.39 -6.20 17.10
CA ARG A 9 -0.51 -5.15 16.57
C ARG A 9 -1.01 -5.41 15.15
N LEU A 10 -1.08 -6.67 14.72
CA LEU A 10 -1.70 -7.06 13.45
C LEU A 10 -3.08 -7.68 13.72
N PRO A 11 -4.06 -7.53 12.81
CA PRO A 11 -4.01 -6.83 11.53
C PRO A 11 -4.02 -5.30 11.66
N ALA A 12 -3.33 -4.61 10.75
CA ALA A 12 -3.19 -3.15 10.72
C ALA A 12 -4.35 -2.45 9.98
N ALA A 13 -5.58 -2.90 10.22
CA ALA A 13 -6.77 -2.49 9.47
C ALA A 13 -7.14 -1.00 9.65
N ASP A 14 -6.71 -0.40 10.76
CA ASP A 14 -6.88 1.01 11.12
C ASP A 14 -5.72 1.91 10.65
N LEU A 15 -4.74 1.35 9.94
CA LEU A 15 -3.54 2.06 9.49
C LEU A 15 -3.41 2.08 7.96
N GLY A 16 -2.64 3.05 7.47
CA GLY A 16 -2.13 3.10 6.10
C GLY A 16 -0.62 2.84 6.06
N LEU A 17 -0.15 2.14 5.03
CA LEU A 17 1.28 1.95 4.78
C LEU A 17 1.82 3.05 3.86
N TYR A 18 2.74 3.85 4.35
CA TYR A 18 3.41 4.89 3.57
C TYR A 18 4.85 4.52 3.26
N VAL A 19 5.28 4.64 2.00
CA VAL A 19 6.64 4.35 1.56
C VAL A 19 7.26 5.49 0.77
N SER A 20 8.51 5.82 1.07
CA SER A 20 9.28 6.86 0.37
C SER A 20 9.79 6.43 -1.00
N GLY A 21 9.80 5.13 -1.27
CA GLY A 21 10.25 4.55 -2.53
C GLY A 21 9.12 4.32 -3.53
N ARG A 22 9.38 3.42 -4.49
CA ARG A 22 8.40 2.89 -5.44
C ARG A 22 7.52 1.82 -4.77
N ALA A 23 6.31 1.63 -5.29
CA ALA A 23 5.45 0.52 -4.90
C ALA A 23 5.67 -0.68 -5.85
N GLY A 24 6.50 -1.62 -5.43
CA GLY A 24 6.61 -2.94 -6.05
C GLY A 24 5.50 -3.89 -5.61
N PHE A 25 5.38 -5.03 -6.29
CA PHE A 25 4.42 -6.09 -5.94
C PHE A 25 4.61 -6.56 -4.50
N GLU A 26 5.86 -6.74 -4.08
CA GLU A 26 6.24 -7.21 -2.76
C GLU A 26 5.85 -6.23 -1.64
N ILE A 27 5.73 -4.93 -1.93
CA ILE A 27 5.25 -3.93 -0.98
C ILE A 27 3.75 -4.09 -0.78
N VAL A 28 2.99 -4.16 -1.88
CA VAL A 28 1.53 -4.33 -1.86
C VAL A 28 1.16 -5.66 -1.19
N GLN A 29 1.85 -6.75 -1.54
CA GLN A 29 1.60 -8.07 -0.96
C GLN A 29 1.83 -8.08 0.57
N LYS A 30 2.92 -7.46 1.05
CA LYS A 30 3.20 -7.35 2.49
C LYS A 30 2.17 -6.49 3.21
N ALA A 31 1.71 -5.42 2.58
CA ALA A 31 0.68 -4.55 3.14
C ALA A 31 -0.65 -5.30 3.29
N TRP A 32 -1.09 -5.97 2.23
CA TRP A 32 -2.31 -6.77 2.24
C TRP A 32 -2.24 -7.90 3.28
N ALA A 33 -1.15 -8.65 3.31
CA ALA A 33 -0.95 -9.73 4.29
C ALA A 33 -0.90 -9.23 5.75
N ALA A 34 -0.47 -7.98 5.97
CA ALA A 34 -0.48 -7.35 7.29
C ALA A 34 -1.84 -6.71 7.64
N GLY A 35 -2.83 -6.76 6.74
CA GLY A 35 -4.17 -6.23 6.95
C GLY A 35 -4.31 -4.73 6.70
N PHE A 36 -3.36 -4.07 6.04
CA PHE A 36 -3.53 -2.67 5.65
C PHE A 36 -4.60 -2.53 4.57
N GLY A 37 -5.45 -1.52 4.69
CA GLY A 37 -6.41 -1.15 3.63
C GLY A 37 -5.84 -0.20 2.58
N THR A 38 -4.68 0.40 2.82
CA THR A 38 -4.11 1.44 1.94
C THR A 38 -2.58 1.40 1.90
N VAL A 39 -2.03 1.59 0.70
CA VAL A 39 -0.61 1.82 0.42
C VAL A 39 -0.47 3.13 -0.34
N VAL A 40 0.44 3.99 0.13
CA VAL A 40 0.78 5.25 -0.52
C VAL A 40 2.28 5.31 -0.76
N ALA A 41 2.68 5.58 -2.00
CA ALA A 41 4.08 5.68 -2.39
C ALA A 41 4.43 7.07 -2.96
N VAL A 42 5.64 7.54 -2.67
CA VAL A 42 6.20 8.73 -3.33
C VAL A 42 6.58 8.41 -4.78
N GLY A 43 7.17 7.23 -5.02
CA GLY A 43 7.57 6.77 -6.35
C GLY A 43 6.45 6.08 -7.14
N ALA A 44 6.75 5.74 -8.40
CA ALA A 44 5.84 5.03 -9.29
C ALA A 44 5.49 3.61 -8.79
N PRO A 45 4.27 3.11 -9.05
CA PRO A 45 3.94 1.70 -8.87
C PRO A 45 4.40 0.86 -10.08
N THR A 46 4.51 -0.45 -9.93
CA THR A 46 4.60 -1.37 -11.08
C THR A 46 3.20 -1.83 -11.52
N SER A 47 3.03 -2.25 -12.78
CA SER A 47 1.74 -2.77 -13.25
C SER A 47 1.25 -3.95 -12.40
N LEU A 48 2.16 -4.86 -12.05
CA LEU A 48 1.84 -6.00 -11.19
C LEU A 48 1.40 -5.57 -9.78
N ALA A 49 2.00 -4.52 -9.22
CA ALA A 49 1.57 -3.97 -7.93
C ALA A 49 0.14 -3.43 -8.00
N VAL A 50 -0.22 -2.77 -9.12
CA VAL A 50 -1.59 -2.27 -9.36
C VAL A 50 -2.58 -3.43 -9.48
N ASP A 51 -2.27 -4.46 -10.25
CA ASP A 51 -3.17 -5.60 -10.44
C ASP A 51 -3.43 -6.35 -9.13
N VAL A 52 -2.39 -6.53 -8.31
CA VAL A 52 -2.52 -7.17 -7.00
C VAL A 52 -3.29 -6.30 -6.01
N ALA A 53 -3.09 -4.99 -6.03
CA ALA A 53 -3.89 -4.07 -5.22
C ALA A 53 -5.39 -4.16 -5.58
N ARG A 54 -5.72 -4.25 -6.87
CA ARG A 54 -7.11 -4.44 -7.35
C ARG A 54 -7.70 -5.76 -6.87
N GLN A 55 -6.98 -6.86 -7.06
CA GLN A 55 -7.44 -8.19 -6.62
C GLN A 55 -7.62 -8.26 -5.09
N ALA A 56 -6.77 -7.55 -4.35
CA ALA A 56 -6.82 -7.49 -2.90
C ALA A 56 -7.88 -6.52 -2.33
N GLY A 57 -8.51 -5.68 -3.18
CA GLY A 57 -9.35 -4.57 -2.71
C GLY A 57 -8.58 -3.51 -1.91
N LEU A 58 -7.26 -3.43 -2.10
CA LEU A 58 -6.36 -2.55 -1.36
C LEU A 58 -6.19 -1.23 -2.09
N VAL A 59 -6.35 -0.10 -1.39
CA VAL A 59 -6.14 1.23 -1.99
C VAL A 59 -4.65 1.44 -2.27
N LEU A 60 -4.27 1.62 -3.53
CA LEU A 60 -2.90 1.96 -3.95
C LEU A 60 -2.86 3.34 -4.57
N ALA A 61 -2.11 4.24 -3.92
CA ALA A 61 -1.78 5.56 -4.43
C ALA A 61 -0.27 5.72 -4.64
N ALA A 62 0.11 6.51 -5.64
CA ALA A 62 1.51 6.75 -5.99
C ALA A 62 1.73 8.17 -6.53
N PHE A 63 3.00 8.54 -6.76
CA PHE A 63 3.41 9.90 -7.16
C PHE A 63 3.00 10.99 -6.17
N LEU A 64 2.99 10.65 -4.88
CA LEU A 64 2.65 11.60 -3.84
C LEU A 64 3.68 12.72 -3.75
N ARG A 65 3.15 13.94 -3.79
CA ARG A 65 3.86 15.21 -3.69
C ARG A 65 2.99 16.21 -2.91
N PRO A 66 3.55 17.35 -2.47
CA PRO A 66 2.73 18.41 -1.90
C PRO A 66 1.55 18.74 -2.83
N GLY A 67 0.34 18.69 -2.28
CA GLY A 67 -0.89 19.00 -3.02
C GLY A 67 -1.52 17.86 -3.81
N GLY A 68 -0.95 16.63 -3.84
CA GLY A 68 -1.69 15.51 -4.43
C GLY A 68 -0.93 14.20 -4.65
N LEU A 69 -1.70 13.20 -5.10
CA LEU A 69 -1.27 11.86 -5.48
C LEU A 69 -2.17 11.32 -6.59
N ASN A 70 -1.79 10.21 -7.20
CA ASN A 70 -2.61 9.49 -8.18
C ASN A 70 -3.08 8.16 -7.56
N VAL A 71 -4.37 7.83 -7.68
CA VAL A 71 -4.95 6.56 -7.20
C VAL A 71 -4.96 5.55 -8.36
N TYR A 72 -4.51 4.32 -8.10
CA TYR A 72 -4.34 3.26 -9.10
C TYR A 72 -5.29 2.06 -8.90
N ALA A 73 -5.70 1.78 -7.66
CA ALA A 73 -6.49 0.60 -7.30
C ALA A 73 -7.12 0.71 -5.92
N PRO A 74 -8.25 0.01 -5.68
CA PRO A 74 -9.45 0.30 -6.43
C PRO A 74 -9.80 1.79 -6.27
N ALA A 75 -10.26 2.44 -7.35
CA ALA A 75 -10.91 3.74 -7.18
C ALA A 75 -12.21 3.51 -6.40
N PRO A 76 -12.55 4.39 -5.44
CA PRO A 76 -13.77 4.28 -4.64
C PRO A 76 -15.03 4.24 -5.50
#